data_AF-A0A1Q9HJX5-F1
#
_entry.id   AF-A0A1Q9HJX5-F1
#
_cell.length_a   1.000
_cell.length_b   1.000
_cell.length_c   1.000
_cell.angle_alpha   90.00
_cell.angle_beta   90.00
_cell.angle_gamma   90.00
#
_symmetry.space_group_name_H-M   'P 1'
#
loop_
_entity.id
_entity.type
_entity.pdbx_description
1 polymer ?
#
loop_
_entity_poly.entity_id
_entity_poly.type
_entity_poly.pdbx_seq_one_letter_code
_entity_poly.pdbx_strand_id
1 'polypeptide(L)'
;MRVYKQGFTLIELVVVIVILGILSAVAMPKFLNLSDDANRAALQGVSGAVHDAVELAHSKALVLGKENEPTYTIDGYGGIQFGYPSVNKQGLVEFLELDEGYHDLTKEWVWAAQNQGSIADPDYWIVTRSSYLKNYSGSDFNAEIEATECYVKYTAAMEVGADVQIETVDDGC
;
A
#
# COMPACT_ATOMS: atom_id res chain seq x y z
N MET A 1 -30.93 -26.71 49.81
CA MET A 1 -31.71 -26.08 48.73
C MET A 1 -31.33 -26.78 47.43
N ARG A 2 -32.21 -27.60 46.84
CA ARG A 2 -31.92 -28.31 45.58
C ARG A 2 -32.27 -27.40 44.42
N VAL A 3 -31.28 -27.06 43.60
CA VAL A 3 -31.47 -26.31 42.35
C VAL A 3 -32.00 -27.29 41.30
N TYR A 4 -33.22 -27.08 40.82
CA TYR A 4 -33.74 -27.80 39.66
C TYR A 4 -32.95 -27.31 38.43
N LYS A 5 -32.16 -28.18 37.81
CA LYS A 5 -31.61 -27.89 36.48
C LYS A 5 -32.78 -27.91 35.50
N GLN A 6 -33.26 -26.73 35.10
CA GLN A 6 -34.14 -26.60 33.95
C GLN A 6 -33.33 -27.01 32.72
N GLY A 7 -33.66 -28.16 32.14
CA GLY A 7 -33.10 -28.60 30.88
C GLY A 7 -33.67 -27.78 29.73
N PHE A 8 -32.82 -27.41 28.76
CA PHE A 8 -33.23 -26.79 27.51
C PHE A 8 -34.24 -27.69 26.78
N THR A 9 -35.31 -27.11 26.24
CA THR A 9 -36.28 -27.88 25.45
C THR A 9 -35.73 -28.17 24.05
N LEU A 10 -36.12 -29.30 23.44
CA LEU A 10 -35.70 -29.61 22.06
C LEU A 10 -36.17 -28.54 21.07
N ILE A 11 -37.36 -27.96 21.31
CA ILE A 11 -37.90 -26.90 20.45
C ILE A 11 -37.12 -25.58 20.56
N GLU A 12 -36.64 -25.21 21.76
CA GLU A 12 -35.76 -24.04 21.92
C GLU A 12 -34.50 -24.19 21.08
N LEU A 13 -33.87 -25.36 21.12
CA LEU A 13 -32.64 -25.58 20.36
C LEU A 13 -32.89 -25.51 18.85
N VAL A 14 -34.01 -26.05 18.37
CA VAL A 14 -34.41 -25.99 16.95
C VAL A 14 -34.70 -24.54 16.51
N VAL A 15 -35.43 -23.78 17.31
CA VAL A 15 -35.75 -22.38 16.97
C VAL A 15 -34.47 -21.53 16.92
N VAL A 16 -33.52 -21.75 17.83
CA VAL A 16 -32.24 -21.01 17.85
C VAL A 16 -31.42 -21.30 16.59
N ILE A 17 -31.26 -22.55 16.16
CA ILE A 17 -30.50 -22.86 14.94
C ILE A 17 -31.18 -22.32 13.69
N VAL A 18 -32.52 -22.27 13.64
CA VAL A 18 -33.27 -21.68 12.52
C VAL A 18 -33.04 -20.18 12.45
N ILE A 19 -33.12 -19.47 13.58
CA ILE A 19 -32.85 -18.03 13.64
C ILE A 19 -31.41 -17.74 13.24
N LEU A 20 -30.43 -18.47 13.78
CA LEU A 20 -29.03 -18.34 13.42
C LEU A 20 -28.80 -18.63 11.92
N GLY A 21 -29.51 -19.62 11.36
CA GLY A 21 -29.46 -19.92 9.93
C GLY A 21 -29.93 -18.75 9.05
N ILE A 22 -31.05 -18.11 9.39
CA ILE A 22 -31.57 -16.95 8.65
C ILE A 22 -30.60 -15.76 8.76
N LEU A 23 -30.15 -15.42 9.97
CA LEU A 23 -29.21 -14.31 10.18
C LEU A 23 -27.89 -14.51 9.42
N SER A 24 -27.38 -15.75 9.39
CA SER A 24 -26.13 -16.08 8.69
C SER A 24 -26.28 -15.93 7.17
N ALA A 25 -27.42 -16.33 6.61
CA ALA A 25 -27.67 -16.26 5.17
C ALA A 25 -27.67 -14.82 4.62
N VAL A 26 -28.12 -13.84 5.41
CA VAL A 26 -28.13 -12.41 5.00
C VAL A 26 -26.82 -11.68 5.30
N ALA A 27 -26.08 -12.09 6.33
CA ALA A 27 -24.83 -11.43 6.71
C ALA A 27 -23.63 -11.88 5.85
N MET A 28 -23.61 -13.14 5.40
CA MET A 28 -22.47 -13.74 4.70
C MET A 28 -22.07 -13.02 3.39
N PRO A 29 -23.00 -12.60 2.50
CA PRO A 29 -22.63 -11.93 1.25
C PRO A 29 -21.92 -10.59 1.47
N LYS A 30 -22.33 -9.83 2.50
CA LYS A 30 -21.66 -8.56 2.84
C LYS A 30 -20.27 -8.78 3.42
N PHE A 31 -20.07 -9.84 4.19
CA PHE A 31 -18.77 -10.12 4.80
C PHE A 31 -17.68 -10.44 3.78
N LEU A 32 -18.04 -11.04 2.64
CA LEU A 32 -17.10 -11.34 1.56
C LEU A 32 -16.56 -10.07 0.89
N ASN A 33 -17.44 -9.13 0.52
CA ASN A 33 -17.04 -7.89 -0.17
C ASN A 33 -16.27 -6.90 0.71
N LEU A 34 -16.42 -6.99 2.04
CA LEU A 34 -15.72 -6.09 2.97
C LEU A 34 -14.20 -6.25 2.94
N SER A 35 -13.69 -7.44 2.58
CA SER A 35 -12.24 -7.67 2.52
C SER A 35 -11.62 -6.90 1.35
N ASP A 36 -12.23 -6.99 0.18
CA ASP A 36 -11.76 -6.34 -1.04
C ASP A 36 -11.88 -4.82 -0.91
N ASP A 37 -13.03 -4.33 -0.40
CA ASP A 37 -13.23 -2.91 -0.09
C ASP A 37 -12.19 -2.39 0.93
N ALA A 38 -11.84 -3.20 1.94
CA ALA A 38 -10.83 -2.83 2.93
C ALA A 38 -9.41 -2.80 2.32
N ASN A 39 -9.09 -3.71 1.42
CA ASN A 39 -7.81 -3.71 0.71
C ASN A 39 -7.68 -2.49 -0.19
N ARG A 40 -8.72 -2.16 -0.97
CA ARG A 40 -8.77 -0.93 -1.79
C ARG A 40 -8.63 0.31 -0.93
N ALA A 41 -9.36 0.41 0.17
CA ALA A 41 -9.25 1.53 1.09
C ALA A 41 -7.84 1.67 1.69
N ALA A 42 -7.19 0.56 2.03
CA ALA A 42 -5.81 0.56 2.51
C ALA A 42 -4.83 1.04 1.42
N LEU A 43 -5.00 0.57 0.18
CA LEU A 43 -4.18 1.02 -0.95
C LEU A 43 -4.35 2.51 -1.24
N GLN A 44 -5.59 3.02 -1.20
CA GLN A 44 -5.87 4.45 -1.32
C GLN A 44 -5.24 5.25 -0.16
N GLY A 45 -5.19 4.68 1.05
CA GLY A 45 -4.46 5.25 2.18
C GLY A 45 -2.95 5.37 1.91
N VAL A 46 -2.35 4.34 1.31
CA VAL A 46 -0.94 4.38 0.88
C VAL A 46 -0.72 5.43 -0.19
N SER A 47 -1.61 5.52 -1.18
CA SER A 47 -1.55 6.55 -2.22
C SER A 47 -1.56 7.97 -1.64
N GLY A 48 -2.47 8.24 -0.68
CA GLY A 48 -2.49 9.49 0.06
C GLY A 48 -1.19 9.77 0.81
N ALA A 49 -0.63 8.76 1.50
CA ALA A 49 0.65 8.90 2.18
C ALA A 49 1.81 9.23 1.21
N VAL A 50 1.81 8.67 0.01
CA VAL A 50 2.79 8.98 -1.04
C VAL A 50 2.63 10.42 -1.52
N HIS A 51 1.41 10.90 -1.73
CA HIS A 51 1.16 12.30 -2.08
C HIS A 51 1.68 13.26 -1.00
N ASP A 52 1.38 12.99 0.27
CA ASP A 52 1.84 13.80 1.41
C ASP A 52 3.38 13.80 1.52
N ALA A 53 4.00 12.63 1.34
CA ALA A 53 5.45 12.47 1.36
C ALA A 53 6.14 13.29 0.26
N VAL A 54 5.59 13.27 -0.96
CA VAL A 54 6.08 14.05 -2.10
C VAL A 54 5.96 15.54 -1.82
N GLU A 55 4.81 16.02 -1.33
CA GLU A 55 4.60 17.44 -1.03
C GLU A 55 5.53 17.92 0.09
N LEU A 56 5.72 17.12 1.13
CA LEU A 56 6.62 17.42 2.25
C LEU A 56 8.07 17.54 1.78
N ALA A 57 8.54 16.58 0.98
CA ALA A 57 9.88 16.59 0.42
C ALA A 57 10.10 17.78 -0.52
N HIS A 58 9.12 18.08 -1.37
CA HIS A 58 9.17 19.20 -2.29
C HIS A 58 9.23 20.54 -1.56
N SER A 59 8.38 20.72 -0.55
CA SER A 59 8.40 21.90 0.31
C SER A 59 9.78 22.12 0.95
N LYS A 60 10.44 21.04 1.37
CA LYS A 60 11.81 21.11 1.92
C LYS A 60 12.84 21.47 0.87
N ALA A 61 12.73 20.90 -0.33
CA ALA A 61 13.62 21.23 -1.43
C ALA A 61 13.59 22.73 -1.77
N LEU A 62 12.37 23.30 -1.85
CA LEU A 62 12.15 24.71 -2.12
C LEU A 62 12.71 25.62 -1.01
N VAL A 63 12.50 25.25 0.26
CA VAL A 63 13.05 26.01 1.40
C VAL A 63 14.58 26.03 1.38
N LEU A 64 15.21 24.95 0.90
CA LEU A 64 16.66 24.85 0.75
C LEU A 64 17.18 25.49 -0.55
N GLY A 65 16.30 25.86 -1.48
CA GLY A 65 16.66 26.36 -2.81
C GLY A 65 17.40 25.32 -3.66
N LYS A 66 17.08 24.03 -3.48
CA LYS A 66 17.72 22.89 -4.14
C LYS A 66 16.78 22.10 -5.04
N GLU A 67 15.61 22.65 -5.36
CA GLU A 67 14.58 21.99 -6.16
C GLU A 67 15.04 21.62 -7.58
N ASN A 68 16.07 22.28 -8.11
CA ASN A 68 16.61 21.99 -9.45
C ASN A 68 17.85 21.08 -9.42
N GLU A 69 18.31 20.68 -8.23
CA GLU A 69 19.49 19.83 -8.10
C GLU A 69 19.15 18.38 -8.50
N PRO A 70 19.95 17.74 -9.38
CA PRO A 70 19.64 16.40 -9.89
C PRO A 70 19.51 15.32 -8.82
N THR A 71 20.39 15.32 -7.83
CA THR A 71 20.33 14.40 -6.70
C THR A 71 21.09 14.96 -5.53
N TYR A 72 20.51 14.85 -4.34
CA TYR A 72 21.15 15.21 -3.07
C TYR A 72 20.42 14.55 -1.90
N THR A 73 20.96 14.64 -0.70
CA THR A 73 20.29 14.19 0.52
C THR A 73 19.94 15.37 1.43
N ILE A 74 18.81 15.26 2.12
CA ILE A 74 18.43 16.14 3.22
C ILE A 74 18.65 15.36 4.51
N ASP A 75 19.44 15.93 5.42
CA ASP A 75 19.74 15.32 6.72
C ASP A 75 18.45 15.09 7.51
N GLY A 76 18.29 13.86 8.03
CA GLY A 76 17.08 13.43 8.73
C GLY A 76 15.83 13.20 7.88
N TYR A 77 15.92 13.26 6.54
CA TYR A 77 14.78 13.05 5.64
C TYR A 77 15.04 12.11 4.47
N GLY A 78 16.24 12.10 3.89
CA GLY A 78 16.55 11.18 2.78
C GLY A 78 16.92 11.85 1.46
N GLY A 79 17.03 11.03 0.42
CA GLY A 79 17.46 11.37 -0.93
C GLY A 79 16.36 12.02 -1.75
N ILE A 80 16.70 13.17 -2.34
CA ILE A 80 15.87 13.99 -3.20
C ILE A 80 16.47 14.01 -4.60
N GLN A 81 15.61 14.06 -5.60
CA GLN A 81 15.92 14.15 -7.02
C GLN A 81 15.01 15.20 -7.66
N PHE A 82 15.60 16.23 -8.25
CA PHE A 82 14.88 17.37 -8.86
C PHE A 82 13.75 17.91 -7.97
N GLY A 83 14.05 18.06 -6.68
CA GLY A 83 13.11 18.62 -5.71
C GLY A 83 12.02 17.66 -5.23
N TYR A 84 12.05 16.38 -5.58
CA TYR A 84 11.10 15.37 -5.11
C TYR A 84 11.82 14.15 -4.52
N PRO A 85 11.16 13.29 -3.73
CA PRO A 85 11.83 12.11 -3.19
C PRO A 85 12.42 11.24 -4.30
N SER A 86 13.66 10.78 -4.13
CA SER A 86 14.24 9.78 -5.02
C SER A 86 13.58 8.41 -4.80
N VAL A 87 13.69 7.49 -5.76
CA VAL A 87 13.15 6.13 -5.63
C VAL A 87 14.10 5.15 -4.92
N ASN A 88 15.23 5.66 -4.41
CA ASN A 88 16.22 4.86 -3.71
C ASN A 88 15.71 4.40 -2.34
N LYS A 89 16.42 3.43 -1.75
CA LYS A 89 16.11 2.90 -0.40
C LYS A 89 16.15 3.93 0.73
N GLN A 90 16.71 5.11 0.49
CA GLN A 90 16.76 6.22 1.44
C GLN A 90 16.00 7.43 0.88
N GLY A 91 15.09 7.24 -0.07
CA GLY A 91 14.36 8.30 -0.77
C GLY A 91 12.93 8.42 -0.24
N LEU A 92 11.94 8.16 -1.09
CA LEU A 92 10.51 8.24 -0.76
C LEU A 92 10.12 7.55 0.56
N VAL A 93 10.68 6.38 0.82
CA VAL A 93 10.39 5.58 2.02
C VAL A 93 10.76 6.26 3.34
N GLU A 94 11.71 7.19 3.35
CA GLU A 94 12.06 7.95 4.56
C GLU A 94 11.01 9.02 4.92
N PHE A 95 10.12 9.33 3.98
CA PHE A 95 8.99 10.23 4.17
C PHE A 95 7.67 9.49 4.44
N LEU A 96 7.69 8.15 4.37
CA LEU A 96 6.52 7.32 4.60
C LEU A 96 6.56 6.73 6.02
N GLU A 97 5.41 6.70 6.68
CA GLU A 97 5.21 6.02 7.96
C GLU A 97 4.39 4.74 7.75
N LEU A 98 4.93 3.80 6.98
CA LEU A 98 4.28 2.52 6.70
C LEU A 98 5.10 1.36 7.35
N ASP A 99 4.53 0.15 7.39
CA ASP A 99 5.32 -1.06 7.63
C ASP A 99 5.69 -1.67 6.27
N GLU A 100 6.64 -1.04 5.60
CA GLU A 100 7.10 -1.42 4.27
C GLU A 100 8.52 -2.00 4.24
N GLY A 101 8.85 -2.70 3.15
CA GLY A 101 10.21 -3.17 2.92
C GLY A 101 10.55 -3.45 1.46
N TYR A 102 11.80 -3.17 1.11
CA TYR A 102 12.34 -3.43 -0.22
C TYR A 102 12.49 -4.92 -0.45
N HIS A 103 11.65 -5.48 -1.33
CA HIS A 103 11.63 -6.92 -1.64
C HIS A 103 11.46 -7.79 -0.38
N ASP A 104 10.83 -7.26 0.67
CA ASP A 104 10.67 -7.93 1.95
C ASP A 104 9.19 -8.28 2.18
N LEU A 105 8.85 -9.55 1.94
CA LEU A 105 7.49 -10.07 2.12
C LEU A 105 7.10 -10.29 3.59
N THR A 106 8.01 -10.05 4.54
CA THR A 106 7.68 -10.11 5.99
C THR A 106 6.98 -8.84 6.48
N LYS A 107 7.03 -7.78 5.67
CA LYS A 107 6.39 -6.48 5.90
C LYS A 107 4.94 -6.49 5.45
N GLU A 108 4.12 -5.55 5.95
CA GLU A 108 2.76 -5.39 5.42
C GLU A 108 2.79 -4.98 3.94
N TRP A 109 3.65 -4.04 3.60
CA TRP A 109 3.81 -3.52 2.24
C TRP A 109 5.18 -3.89 1.67
N VAL A 110 5.18 -4.43 0.47
CA VAL A 110 6.42 -4.76 -0.25
C VAL A 110 6.56 -3.80 -1.42
N TRP A 111 7.74 -3.21 -1.52
CA TRP A 111 8.04 -2.29 -2.61
C TRP A 111 9.28 -2.71 -3.40
N ALA A 112 9.32 -2.25 -4.63
CA ALA A 112 10.43 -2.38 -5.55
C ALA A 112 10.64 -1.06 -6.30
N ALA A 113 11.73 -0.94 -7.04
CA ALA A 113 12.01 0.28 -7.77
C ALA A 113 12.79 -0.01 -9.06
N GLN A 114 12.53 0.82 -10.07
CA GLN A 114 13.39 0.97 -11.23
C GLN A 114 14.22 2.24 -11.05
N ASN A 115 15.54 2.11 -11.17
CA ASN A 115 16.46 3.23 -11.13
C ASN A 115 17.44 3.13 -12.32
N GLN A 116 17.04 3.71 -13.45
CA GLN A 116 17.80 3.76 -14.70
C GLN A 116 18.39 5.15 -14.95
N GLY A 117 17.90 6.19 -14.27
CA GLY A 117 18.41 7.56 -14.39
C GLY A 117 18.17 8.20 -15.76
N SER A 118 17.16 7.74 -16.53
CA SER A 118 16.88 8.19 -17.90
C SER A 118 15.51 8.83 -18.03
N ILE A 119 15.37 9.86 -18.87
CA ILE A 119 14.06 10.46 -19.19
C ILE A 119 13.19 9.48 -20.03
N ALA A 120 13.82 8.67 -20.88
CA ALA A 120 13.11 7.70 -21.71
C ALA A 120 12.55 6.52 -20.89
N ASP A 121 13.24 6.15 -19.82
CA ASP A 121 12.89 5.07 -18.90
C ASP A 121 12.96 5.62 -17.48
N PRO A 122 11.93 6.38 -17.05
CA PRO A 122 11.99 7.12 -15.81
C PRO A 122 12.08 6.21 -14.59
N ASP A 123 12.67 6.75 -13.54
CA ASP A 123 12.79 6.08 -12.26
C ASP A 123 11.42 6.01 -11.60
N TYR A 124 11.07 4.84 -11.07
CA TYR A 124 9.83 4.67 -10.33
C TYR A 124 9.99 3.78 -9.12
N TRP A 125 9.16 4.04 -8.12
CA TRP A 125 8.94 3.22 -6.94
C TRP A 125 7.54 2.63 -7.05
N ILE A 126 7.38 1.35 -6.73
CA ILE A 126 6.10 0.65 -6.82
C ILE A 126 5.89 -0.20 -5.57
N VAL A 127 4.67 -0.20 -5.03
CA VAL A 127 4.32 -0.90 -3.79
C VAL A 127 3.00 -1.66 -3.92
N THR A 128 2.94 -2.84 -3.32
CA THR A 128 1.71 -3.60 -3.12
C THR A 128 1.71 -4.22 -1.73
N ARG A 129 0.57 -4.77 -1.32
CA ARG A 129 0.49 -5.51 -0.07
C ARG A 129 1.21 -6.85 -0.22
N SER A 130 2.08 -7.21 0.72
CA SER A 130 2.87 -8.45 0.67
C SER A 130 2.00 -9.71 0.55
N SER A 131 0.74 -9.65 1.00
CA SER A 131 -0.20 -10.75 0.87
C SER A 131 -0.53 -11.15 -0.57
N TYR A 132 -0.39 -10.24 -1.54
CA TYR A 132 -0.61 -10.53 -2.96
C TYR A 132 0.58 -11.28 -3.59
N LEU A 133 1.76 -11.22 -2.97
CA LEU A 133 2.98 -11.87 -3.47
C LEU A 133 3.36 -13.14 -2.68
N LYS A 134 2.42 -13.78 -1.97
CA LYS A 134 2.72 -14.95 -1.10
C LYS A 134 3.40 -16.14 -1.79
N ASN A 135 3.17 -16.30 -3.10
CA ASN A 135 3.77 -17.37 -3.90
C ASN A 135 4.87 -16.84 -4.83
N TYR A 136 5.40 -15.65 -4.55
CA TYR A 136 6.47 -15.07 -5.34
C TYR A 136 7.67 -16.03 -5.38
N SER A 137 7.95 -16.53 -6.57
CA SER A 137 9.13 -17.35 -6.88
C SER A 137 9.96 -16.74 -8.00
N GLY A 138 9.60 -15.52 -8.43
CA GLY A 138 10.24 -14.80 -9.52
C GLY A 138 11.57 -14.15 -9.11
N SER A 139 12.20 -13.48 -10.07
CA SER A 139 13.38 -12.63 -9.85
C SER A 139 13.10 -11.14 -10.03
N ASP A 140 11.95 -10.79 -10.59
CA ASP A 140 11.56 -9.42 -10.91
C ASP A 140 10.35 -9.01 -10.06
N PHE A 141 10.60 -8.28 -8.98
CA PHE A 141 9.54 -7.78 -8.12
C PHE A 141 8.67 -6.74 -8.82
N ASN A 142 9.21 -5.94 -9.74
CA ASN A 142 8.44 -4.88 -10.39
C ASN A 142 7.33 -5.51 -11.25
N ALA A 143 7.70 -6.46 -12.11
CA ALA A 143 6.75 -7.15 -12.98
C ALA A 143 5.71 -7.95 -12.17
N GLU A 144 6.11 -8.56 -11.06
CA GLU A 144 5.20 -9.34 -10.20
C GLU A 144 4.25 -8.43 -9.41
N ILE A 145 4.70 -7.25 -8.98
CA ILE A 145 3.83 -6.23 -8.37
C ILE A 145 2.82 -5.72 -9.41
N GLU A 146 3.26 -5.40 -10.63
CA GLU A 146 2.36 -4.95 -11.69
C GLU A 146 1.30 -6.00 -12.04
N ALA A 147 1.69 -7.28 -12.06
CA ALA A 147 0.78 -8.40 -12.31
C ALA A 147 -0.31 -8.59 -11.24
N THR A 148 -0.17 -7.96 -10.06
CA THR A 148 -1.24 -7.98 -9.04
C THR A 148 -2.42 -7.08 -9.40
N GLU A 149 -2.24 -6.10 -10.29
CA GLU A 149 -3.22 -5.04 -10.58
C GLU A 149 -3.73 -4.33 -9.28
N CYS A 150 -2.95 -4.37 -8.20
CA CYS A 150 -3.28 -3.81 -6.89
C CYS A 150 -2.04 -3.13 -6.30
N TYR A 151 -1.71 -1.93 -6.77
CA TYR A 151 -0.47 -1.25 -6.40
C TYR A 151 -0.56 0.28 -6.47
N VAL A 152 0.38 0.95 -5.80
CA VAL A 152 0.67 2.38 -5.99
C VAL A 152 2.03 2.50 -6.65
N LYS A 153 2.14 3.34 -7.68
CA LYS A 153 3.37 3.62 -8.41
C LYS A 153 3.66 5.11 -8.38
N TYR A 154 4.85 5.46 -7.90
CA TYR A 154 5.41 6.80 -7.91
C TYR A 154 6.52 6.87 -8.97
N THR A 155 6.36 7.70 -9.99
CA THR A 155 7.38 7.99 -10.99
C THR A 155 8.04 9.32 -10.68
N ALA A 156 9.35 9.29 -10.47
CA ALA A 156 10.13 10.46 -10.10
C ALA A 156 10.34 11.41 -11.29
N ALA A 157 10.55 12.69 -10.97
CA ALA A 157 11.00 13.68 -11.93
C ALA A 157 12.41 13.33 -12.42
N MET A 158 12.63 13.39 -13.73
CA MET A 158 13.91 13.02 -14.38
C MET A 158 14.69 14.23 -14.92
N GLU A 159 14.12 15.42 -14.84
CA GLU A 159 14.73 16.66 -15.29
C GLU A 159 14.14 17.86 -14.53
N VAL A 160 14.82 19.01 -14.65
CA VAL A 160 14.40 20.26 -14.01
C VAL A 160 13.04 20.70 -14.54
N GLY A 161 12.10 20.93 -13.62
CA GLY A 161 10.74 21.37 -13.95
C GLY A 161 9.80 20.26 -14.44
N ALA A 162 10.24 19.00 -14.43
CA ALA A 162 9.33 17.87 -14.60
C ALA A 162 8.51 17.63 -13.33
N ASP A 163 7.24 17.30 -13.51
CA ASP A 163 6.36 16.87 -12.42
C ASP A 163 6.47 15.36 -12.18
N VAL A 164 6.25 14.95 -10.95
CA VAL A 164 6.12 13.54 -10.59
C VAL A 164 4.76 12.99 -11.01
N GLN A 165 4.65 11.67 -11.13
CA GLN A 165 3.38 10.98 -11.38
C GLN A 165 3.12 9.99 -10.24
N ILE A 166 1.89 9.98 -9.70
CA ILE A 166 1.44 8.98 -8.74
C ILE A 166 0.21 8.30 -9.35
N GLU A 167 0.33 6.99 -9.58
CA GLU A 167 -0.71 6.15 -10.15
C GLU A 167 -1.15 5.13 -9.11
N THR A 168 -2.46 4.95 -8.95
CA THR A 168 -3.06 3.91 -8.11
C THR A 168 -3.84 2.97 -9.01
N VAL A 169 -3.48 1.69 -8.99
CA VAL A 169 -4.17 0.63 -9.73
C VAL A 169 -4.81 -0.29 -8.70
N ASP A 170 -6.14 -0.40 -8.72
CA ASP A 170 -6.92 -1.12 -7.71
C ASP A 170 -7.89 -2.17 -8.28
N ASP A 171 -7.76 -2.50 -9.57
CA ASP A 171 -8.60 -3.47 -10.27
C ASP A 171 -8.43 -4.91 -9.74
N GLY A 172 -7.22 -5.26 -9.30
CA GLY A 172 -6.86 -6.55 -8.71
C GLY A 172 -6.91 -6.61 -7.19
N CYS A 173 -7.33 -5.52 -6.54
CA CYS A 173 -7.67 -5.50 -5.13
C CYS A 173 -9.10 -6.02 -4.91
#